data_AF-A0A194XHJ1-F1
#
_entry.id   AF-A0A194XHJ1-F1
#
_cell.length_a   1.000
_cell.length_b   1.000
_cell.length_c   1.000
_cell.angle_alpha   90.00
_cell.angle_beta   90.00
_cell.angle_gamma   90.00
#
_symmetry.space_group_name_H-M   'P 1'
#
loop_
_entity.id
_entity.type
_entity.pdbx_description
1 polymer ?
#
loop_
_entity_poly.entity_id
_entity_poly.type
_entity_poly.pdbx_seq_one_letter_code
_entity_poly.pdbx_strand_id
1 'polypeptide(L)'
;MSASLPPPRRIVTSNLPIPVHLSAGKTPEPAVEVLVEDLAQIEELGGIICRGTVFTHENIPTSNDGRDVMPREITNGGLVLPNGANIRFNDVAPGQVVPMHRTQSTDYDIILNGSIHLLTPSVASDGTLTSIQETVCNAGDVVFQRGTMHAWENRSSEWVRWVAILLGAERNQVEVEGKIEEKVILKDFFGKYIGDEA
;
A
#
# COMPACT_ATOMS: atom_id res chain seq x y z
N MET A 1 -5.30 -24.83 -8.65
CA MET A 1 -5.19 -23.48 -8.05
C MET A 1 -6.28 -22.63 -8.67
N SER A 2 -7.01 -21.85 -7.87
CA SER A 2 -7.96 -20.86 -8.41
C SER A 2 -7.19 -19.88 -9.30
N ALA A 3 -7.77 -19.51 -10.44
CA ALA A 3 -7.24 -18.40 -11.24
C ALA A 3 -7.18 -17.13 -10.36
N SER A 4 -6.18 -16.28 -10.60
CA SER A 4 -6.08 -14.98 -9.94
C SER A 4 -7.31 -14.12 -10.26
N LEU A 5 -7.57 -13.13 -9.42
CA LEU A 5 -8.64 -12.16 -9.67
C LEU A 5 -8.35 -11.39 -10.96
N PRO A 6 -9.38 -11.02 -11.74
CA PRO A 6 -9.18 -10.24 -12.96
C PRO A 6 -8.48 -8.91 -12.64
N PRO A 7 -7.65 -8.37 -13.55
CA PRO A 7 -7.00 -7.09 -13.34
C PRO A 7 -8.05 -5.99 -13.15
N PRO A 8 -7.88 -5.08 -12.16
CA PRO A 8 -8.76 -3.93 -12.04
C PRO A 8 -8.60 -3.00 -13.25
N ARG A 9 -9.69 -2.36 -13.65
CA ARG A 9 -9.63 -1.23 -14.58
C ARG A 9 -9.06 0.00 -13.89
N ARG A 10 -8.06 0.62 -14.51
CA ARG A 10 -7.59 1.97 -14.21
C ARG A 10 -8.24 2.96 -15.16
N ILE A 11 -8.86 3.98 -14.58
CA ILE A 11 -9.49 5.07 -15.32
C ILE A 11 -8.75 6.35 -14.93
N VAL A 12 -8.02 6.94 -15.87
CA VAL A 12 -7.26 8.16 -15.66
C VAL A 12 -7.95 9.31 -16.37
N THR A 13 -8.09 10.44 -15.68
CA THR A 13 -8.65 11.67 -16.22
C THR A 13 -7.61 12.78 -16.16
N SER A 14 -7.45 13.56 -17.23
CA SER A 14 -6.48 14.66 -17.28
C SER A 14 -7.03 15.84 -18.09
N ASN A 15 -6.59 17.04 -17.74
CA ASN A 15 -6.95 18.25 -18.49
C ASN A 15 -6.20 18.29 -19.82
N LEU A 16 -6.92 18.56 -20.91
CA LEU A 16 -6.32 18.85 -22.21
C LEU A 16 -5.87 20.32 -22.30
N PRO A 17 -4.87 20.65 -23.14
CA PRO A 17 -4.48 22.04 -23.35
C PRO A 17 -5.65 22.90 -23.85
N ILE A 18 -5.76 24.11 -23.31
CA ILE A 18 -6.76 25.09 -23.78
C ILE A 18 -6.30 25.65 -25.14
N PRO A 19 -7.16 25.65 -26.17
CA PRO A 19 -6.87 26.31 -27.43
C PRO A 19 -6.56 27.80 -27.22
N VAL A 20 -5.58 28.34 -27.95
CA VAL A 20 -5.12 29.74 -27.82
C VAL A 20 -6.26 30.76 -27.90
N HIS A 21 -7.28 30.51 -28.74
CA HIS A 21 -8.42 31.43 -28.89
C HIS A 21 -9.34 31.49 -27.65
N LEU A 22 -9.25 30.51 -26.74
CA LEU A 22 -10.01 30.46 -25.49
C LEU A 22 -9.20 30.94 -24.27
N SER A 23 -7.88 31.09 -24.39
CA SER A 23 -7.02 31.42 -23.24
C SER A 23 -7.25 32.82 -22.66
N ALA A 24 -7.81 33.75 -23.44
CA ALA A 24 -8.17 35.10 -23.00
C ALA A 24 -9.60 35.21 -22.42
N GLY A 25 -10.35 34.10 -22.34
CA GLY A 25 -11.68 34.06 -21.75
C GLY A 25 -11.67 34.31 -20.24
N LYS A 26 -12.80 34.79 -19.68
CA LYS A 26 -12.92 35.03 -18.23
C LYS A 26 -12.92 33.73 -17.40
N THR A 27 -13.35 32.62 -17.99
CA THR A 27 -13.41 31.29 -17.35
C THR A 27 -13.08 30.19 -18.38
N PRO A 28 -11.80 30.07 -18.78
CA PRO A 28 -11.42 29.05 -19.75
C PRO A 28 -11.42 27.68 -19.06
N GLU A 29 -12.24 26.76 -19.55
CA GLU A 29 -12.33 25.38 -19.04
C GLU A 29 -11.73 24.42 -20.07
N PRO A 30 -10.74 23.59 -19.71
CA PRO A 30 -10.18 22.60 -20.61
C PRO A 30 -11.17 21.44 -20.87
N ALA A 31 -11.05 20.80 -22.02
CA ALA A 31 -11.64 19.48 -22.21
C ALA A 31 -10.90 18.44 -21.35
N VAL A 32 -11.55 17.32 -21.04
CA VAL A 32 -10.97 16.21 -20.26
C VAL A 32 -10.64 15.05 -21.19
N GLU A 33 -9.41 14.56 -21.11
CA GLU A 33 -8.99 13.28 -21.68
C GLU A 33 -9.28 12.16 -20.68
N VAL A 34 -9.81 11.04 -21.17
CA VAL A 34 -10.08 9.84 -20.37
C VAL A 34 -9.35 8.67 -20.98
N LEU A 35 -8.41 8.11 -20.22
CA LEU A 35 -7.73 6.86 -20.54
C LEU A 35 -8.32 5.73 -19.69
N VAL A 36 -8.65 4.62 -20.34
CA VAL A 36 -9.16 3.41 -19.68
C VAL A 36 -8.29 2.24 -20.09
N GLU A 37 -7.77 1.52 -19.10
CA GLU A 37 -6.95 0.35 -19.30
C GLU A 37 -7.12 -0.64 -18.16
N ASP A 38 -6.75 -1.90 -18.37
CA ASP A 38 -6.61 -2.87 -17.29
C ASP A 38 -5.20 -2.75 -16.68
N LEU A 39 -5.13 -2.78 -15.35
CA LEU A 39 -3.85 -2.73 -14.65
C LEU A 39 -3.01 -3.96 -14.95
N ALA A 40 -1.72 -3.74 -15.19
CA ALA A 40 -0.77 -4.83 -15.24
C ALA A 40 -0.72 -5.57 -13.89
N GLN A 41 -0.71 -6.90 -13.97
CA GLN A 41 -0.57 -7.80 -12.84
C GLN A 41 0.85 -8.36 -12.81
N ILE A 42 1.52 -8.17 -11.67
CA ILE A 42 2.89 -8.62 -11.42
C ILE A 42 2.84 -9.60 -10.27
N GLU A 43 3.37 -10.81 -10.49
CA GLU A 43 3.54 -11.80 -9.44
C GLU A 43 4.78 -11.48 -8.60
N GLU A 44 4.63 -11.52 -7.28
CA GLU A 44 5.71 -11.32 -6.32
C GLU A 44 5.78 -12.50 -5.35
N LEU A 45 6.93 -12.66 -4.69
CA LEU A 45 7.15 -13.66 -3.65
C LEU A 45 6.82 -15.10 -4.11
N GLY A 46 7.13 -15.44 -5.37
CA GLY A 46 6.88 -16.78 -5.91
C GLY A 46 5.40 -17.10 -6.12
N GLY A 47 4.55 -16.09 -6.33
CA GLY A 47 3.11 -16.25 -6.59
C GLY A 47 2.23 -16.14 -5.34
N ILE A 48 2.80 -15.80 -4.18
CA ILE A 48 2.05 -15.49 -2.95
C ILE A 48 1.16 -14.26 -3.17
N ILE A 49 1.70 -13.26 -3.87
CA ILE A 49 1.00 -12.00 -4.17
C ILE A 49 0.94 -11.81 -5.68
N CYS A 50 -0.22 -11.39 -6.16
CA CYS A 50 -0.36 -10.74 -7.46
C CYS A 50 -0.77 -9.29 -7.22
N ARG A 51 -0.05 -8.32 -7.78
CA ARG A 51 -0.25 -6.90 -7.48
C ARG A 51 -0.14 -6.05 -8.72
N GLY A 52 -0.59 -4.81 -8.64
CA GLY A 52 -0.41 -3.84 -9.73
C GLY A 52 -0.47 -2.41 -9.22
N THR A 53 0.35 -1.56 -9.84
CA THR A 53 0.47 -0.15 -9.47
C THR A 53 -0.59 0.68 -10.19
N VAL A 54 -1.45 1.35 -9.42
CA VAL A 54 -2.39 2.34 -9.95
C VAL A 54 -1.61 3.58 -10.40
N PHE A 55 -0.80 4.14 -9.49
CA PHE A 55 0.11 5.25 -9.78
C PHE A 55 1.14 5.41 -8.67
N THR A 56 2.25 6.08 -8.99
CA THR A 56 3.30 6.46 -8.02
C THR A 56 3.56 7.95 -8.15
N HIS A 57 3.42 8.67 -7.05
CA HIS A 57 3.79 10.08 -6.93
C HIS A 57 5.16 10.19 -6.28
N GLU A 58 6.05 10.97 -6.87
CA GLU A 58 7.39 11.20 -6.31
C GLU A 58 7.37 12.22 -5.15
N ASN A 59 6.37 13.11 -5.14
CA ASN A 59 6.25 14.20 -4.19
C ASN A 59 4.78 14.43 -3.77
N ILE A 60 4.60 14.85 -2.53
CA ILE A 60 3.37 15.41 -1.98
C ILE A 60 3.69 16.84 -1.49
N PRO A 61 2.96 17.88 -1.93
CA PRO A 61 1.77 17.83 -2.79
C PRO A 61 2.06 17.37 -4.22
N THR A 62 1.05 16.77 -4.87
CA THR A 62 1.13 16.31 -6.27
C THR A 62 0.94 17.48 -7.24
N SER A 63 1.31 17.29 -8.51
CA SER A 63 0.92 18.17 -9.62
C SER A 63 -0.06 17.47 -10.54
N ASN A 64 -1.08 18.20 -11.01
CA ASN A 64 -2.03 17.74 -12.03
C ASN A 64 -1.69 18.31 -13.42
N ASP A 65 -0.54 18.99 -13.56
CA ASP A 65 -0.06 19.49 -14.84
C ASP A 65 0.66 18.39 -15.63
N GLY A 66 0.60 18.48 -16.95
CA GLY A 66 1.24 17.53 -17.86
C GLY A 66 0.32 16.37 -18.25
N ARG A 67 0.91 15.36 -18.88
CA ARG A 67 0.20 14.17 -19.41
C ARG A 67 0.90 12.86 -19.04
N ASP A 68 1.72 12.91 -18.00
CA ASP A 68 2.42 11.74 -17.51
C ASP A 68 1.48 10.90 -16.65
N VAL A 69 0.86 9.91 -17.29
CA VAL A 69 -0.13 9.02 -16.68
C VAL A 69 0.39 7.59 -16.55
N MET A 70 1.68 7.37 -16.82
CA MET A 70 2.30 6.04 -16.79
C MET A 70 2.57 5.64 -15.34
N PRO A 71 2.07 4.47 -14.88
CA PRO A 71 2.37 3.98 -13.54
C PRO A 71 3.83 3.56 -13.48
N ARG A 72 4.49 3.87 -12.36
CA ARG A 72 5.90 3.54 -12.15
C ARG A 72 6.09 2.62 -10.96
N GLU A 73 6.90 1.60 -11.17
CA GLU A 73 7.33 0.69 -10.13
C GLU A 73 8.41 1.30 -9.26
N ILE A 74 8.38 1.00 -7.96
CA ILE A 74 9.44 1.38 -7.03
C ILE A 74 10.50 0.27 -7.05
N THR A 75 11.67 0.57 -7.61
CA THR A 75 12.69 -0.45 -7.93
C THR A 75 13.76 -0.63 -6.85
N ASN A 76 13.82 0.23 -5.84
CA ASN A 76 14.91 0.25 -4.84
C ASN A 76 14.54 -0.49 -3.53
N GLY A 77 13.66 -1.49 -3.61
CA GLY A 77 13.31 -2.37 -2.48
C GLY A 77 12.40 -1.76 -1.41
N GLY A 78 11.93 -0.53 -1.59
CA GLY A 78 10.89 0.09 -0.76
C GLY A 78 9.49 -0.11 -1.35
N LEU A 79 8.44 0.07 -0.53
CA LEU A 79 7.04 0.08 -0.99
C LEU A 79 6.51 1.50 -1.26
N VAL A 80 7.21 2.54 -0.80
CA VAL A 80 6.83 3.95 -1.00
C VAL A 80 8.08 4.82 -1.16
N LEU A 81 7.95 5.95 -1.86
CA LEU A 81 8.98 6.98 -1.90
C LEU A 81 8.86 7.88 -0.67
N PRO A 82 9.97 8.29 0.00
CA PRO A 82 9.90 9.01 1.28
C PRO A 82 9.03 10.27 1.31
N ASN A 83 8.96 11.01 0.19
CA ASN A 83 8.16 12.23 0.08
C ASN A 83 6.93 12.06 -0.82
N GLY A 84 6.64 10.82 -1.23
CA GLY A 84 5.70 10.52 -2.29
C GLY A 84 4.51 9.69 -1.83
N ALA A 85 3.82 9.09 -2.79
CA ALA A 85 2.79 8.10 -2.55
C ALA A 85 2.90 6.95 -3.55
N ASN A 86 2.53 5.76 -3.12
CA ASN A 86 2.34 4.61 -4.00
C ASN A 86 0.93 4.06 -3.79
N ILE A 87 0.17 3.97 -4.87
CA ILE A 87 -1.18 3.41 -4.85
C ILE A 87 -1.14 2.13 -5.66
N ARG A 88 -1.51 1.02 -5.03
CA ARG A 88 -1.47 -0.31 -5.63
C ARG A 88 -2.60 -1.18 -5.12
N PHE A 89 -3.02 -2.16 -5.92
CA PHE A 89 -3.80 -3.26 -5.38
C PHE A 89 -2.88 -4.43 -5.04
N ASN A 90 -3.29 -5.25 -4.09
CA ASN A 90 -2.63 -6.48 -3.72
C ASN A 90 -3.68 -7.59 -3.67
N ASP A 91 -3.36 -8.70 -4.33
CA ASP A 91 -4.12 -9.94 -4.27
C ASP A 91 -3.26 -10.99 -3.58
N VAL A 92 -3.75 -11.56 -2.48
CA VAL A 92 -3.05 -12.64 -1.78
C VAL A 92 -3.71 -13.97 -2.15
N ALA A 93 -2.89 -14.91 -2.61
CA ALA A 93 -3.34 -16.23 -3.03
C ALA A 93 -3.94 -17.03 -1.86
N PRO A 94 -4.84 -17.99 -2.14
CA PRO A 94 -5.42 -18.86 -1.13
C PRO A 94 -4.38 -19.56 -0.24
N GLY A 95 -4.59 -19.52 1.06
CA GLY A 95 -3.72 -20.18 2.05
C GLY A 95 -2.32 -19.57 2.20
N GLN A 96 -2.07 -18.37 1.66
CA GLN A 96 -0.75 -17.76 1.66
C GLN A 96 -0.60 -16.64 2.70
N VAL A 97 0.66 -16.36 3.04
CA VAL A 97 1.07 -15.32 4.00
C VAL A 97 2.00 -14.33 3.32
N VAL A 98 1.66 -13.04 3.43
CA VAL A 98 2.61 -11.95 3.22
C VAL A 98 3.46 -11.82 4.48
N PRO A 99 4.79 -11.99 4.41
CA PRO A 99 5.64 -12.02 5.60
C PRO A 99 5.58 -10.76 6.45
N MET A 100 6.00 -10.90 7.70
CA MET A 100 6.06 -9.78 8.64
C MET A 100 7.03 -8.72 8.13
N HIS A 101 6.57 -7.48 8.09
CA HIS A 101 7.39 -6.36 7.65
C HIS A 101 6.98 -5.03 8.27
N ARG A 102 7.84 -4.03 8.09
CA ARG A 102 7.61 -2.63 8.46
C ARG A 102 8.14 -1.71 7.38
N THR A 103 7.33 -0.72 7.04
CA THR A 103 7.66 0.35 6.09
C THR A 103 7.65 1.73 6.74
N GLN A 104 8.42 2.65 6.15
CA GLN A 104 8.39 4.09 6.45
C GLN A 104 7.22 4.74 5.71
N SER A 105 6.01 4.32 6.07
CA SER A 105 4.79 4.76 5.41
C SER A 105 3.63 4.87 6.38
N THR A 106 2.67 5.69 5.98
CA THR A 106 1.30 5.62 6.49
C THR A 106 0.44 5.03 5.39
N ASP A 107 -0.25 3.94 5.70
CA ASP A 107 -1.01 3.16 4.72
C ASP A 107 -2.51 3.22 5.04
N TYR A 108 -3.30 3.31 3.98
CA TYR A 108 -4.74 3.03 4.03
C TYR A 108 -4.98 1.78 3.18
N ASP A 109 -5.20 0.64 3.86
CA ASP A 109 -5.51 -0.63 3.22
C ASP A 109 -7.02 -0.83 3.22
N ILE A 110 -7.62 -0.79 2.03
CA ILE A 110 -9.06 -0.89 1.83
C ILE A 110 -9.37 -2.26 1.25
N ILE A 111 -9.98 -3.13 2.06
CA ILE A 111 -10.29 -4.50 1.62
C ILE A 111 -11.46 -4.45 0.63
N LEU A 112 -11.25 -4.99 -0.57
CA LEU A 112 -12.22 -4.94 -1.65
C LEU A 112 -12.92 -6.28 -1.89
N ASN A 113 -12.22 -7.39 -1.68
CA ASN A 113 -12.76 -8.73 -1.91
C ASN A 113 -12.19 -9.73 -0.91
N GLY A 114 -13.06 -10.54 -0.30
CA GLY A 114 -12.67 -11.61 0.61
C GLY A 114 -12.43 -11.12 2.05
N SER A 115 -11.71 -11.94 2.82
CA SER A 115 -11.37 -11.72 4.23
C SER A 115 -9.92 -12.09 4.47
N ILE A 116 -9.17 -11.23 5.16
CA ILE A 116 -7.74 -11.44 5.45
C ILE A 116 -7.44 -11.17 6.92
N HIS A 117 -6.48 -11.91 7.47
CA HIS A 117 -6.02 -11.71 8.84
C HIS A 117 -4.83 -10.74 8.84
N LEU A 118 -4.98 -9.61 9.53
CA LEU A 118 -3.89 -8.73 9.90
C LEU A 118 -3.23 -9.29 11.17
N LEU A 119 -1.94 -9.59 11.09
CA LEU A 119 -1.15 -10.13 12.18
C LEU A 119 -0.18 -9.06 12.69
N THR A 120 -0.25 -8.72 13.97
CA THR A 120 0.65 -7.75 14.60
C THR A 120 1.30 -8.33 15.86
N PRO A 121 2.56 -8.00 16.16
CA PRO A 121 3.20 -8.52 17.36
C PRO A 121 2.63 -7.91 18.64
N SER A 122 2.53 -8.74 19.67
CA SER A 122 2.20 -8.33 21.03
C SER A 122 3.42 -8.44 21.94
N VAL A 123 3.60 -7.44 22.79
CA VAL A 123 4.70 -7.33 23.75
C VAL A 123 4.21 -7.61 25.16
N ALA A 124 5.01 -8.33 25.94
CA ALA A 124 4.85 -8.36 27.39
C ALA A 124 5.29 -7.03 28.02
N SER A 125 4.97 -6.87 29.30
CA SER A 125 5.34 -5.69 30.09
C SER A 125 6.84 -5.42 30.17
N ASP A 126 7.68 -6.43 29.91
CA ASP A 126 9.15 -6.33 29.91
C ASP A 126 9.74 -6.03 28.51
N GLY A 127 8.88 -5.76 27.52
CA GLY A 127 9.29 -5.47 26.14
C GLY A 127 9.60 -6.70 25.30
N THR A 128 9.44 -7.91 25.85
CA THR A 128 9.65 -9.15 25.11
C THR A 128 8.44 -9.44 24.21
N LEU A 129 8.70 -9.91 23.00
CA LEU A 129 7.65 -10.33 22.07
C LEU A 129 7.09 -11.67 22.53
N THR A 130 5.79 -11.73 22.78
CA THR A 130 5.18 -12.90 23.44
C THR A 130 4.12 -13.61 22.62
N SER A 131 3.47 -12.91 21.70
CA SER A 131 2.40 -13.49 20.89
C SER A 131 2.12 -12.65 19.64
N ILE A 132 1.26 -13.17 18.77
CA ILE A 132 0.66 -12.41 17.68
C ILE A 132 -0.78 -12.08 18.06
N GLN A 133 -1.12 -10.81 17.92
CA GLN A 133 -2.50 -10.36 17.87
C GLN A 133 -3.01 -10.46 16.44
N GLU A 134 -4.19 -11.03 16.27
CA GLU A 134 -4.85 -11.15 14.98
C GLU A 134 -6.08 -10.25 14.92
N THR A 135 -6.28 -9.60 13.79
CA THR A 135 -7.51 -8.86 13.46
C THR A 135 -8.01 -9.34 12.11
N VAL A 136 -9.27 -9.76 12.03
CA VAL A 136 -9.90 -10.15 10.75
C VAL A 136 -10.42 -8.91 10.05
N CYS A 137 -10.02 -8.72 8.80
CA CYS A 137 -10.43 -7.60 7.94
C CYS A 137 -11.25 -8.16 6.77
N ASN A 138 -12.49 -7.69 6.62
CA ASN A 138 -13.43 -8.12 5.58
C ASN A 138 -13.59 -7.05 4.50
N ALA A 139 -14.13 -7.42 3.34
CA ALA A 139 -14.48 -6.47 2.29
C ALA A 139 -15.32 -5.30 2.83
N GLY A 140 -14.88 -4.06 2.55
CA GLY A 140 -15.44 -2.82 3.09
C GLY A 140 -14.68 -2.24 4.28
N ASP A 141 -13.87 -3.03 4.97
CA ASP A 141 -13.03 -2.55 6.06
C ASP A 141 -11.85 -1.72 5.53
N VAL A 142 -11.43 -0.75 6.34
CA VAL A 142 -10.26 0.09 6.08
C VAL A 142 -9.31 -0.01 7.27
N VAL A 143 -8.08 -0.44 7.01
CA VAL A 143 -7.00 -0.42 8.00
C VAL A 143 -6.20 0.85 7.81
N PHE A 144 -6.12 1.64 8.88
CA PHE A 144 -5.24 2.80 8.96
C PHE A 144 -3.95 2.38 9.67
N GLN A 145 -2.91 2.16 8.89
CA GLN A 145 -1.65 1.61 9.35
C GLN A 145 -0.58 2.70 9.45
N ARG A 146 -0.01 2.88 10.64
CA ARG A 146 0.97 3.95 10.92
C ARG A 146 2.38 3.38 11.09
N GLY A 147 2.91 2.81 10.01
CA GLY A 147 4.25 2.24 9.98
C GLY A 147 4.45 1.11 10.99
N THR A 148 3.40 0.32 11.27
CA THR A 148 3.45 -0.78 12.25
C THR A 148 4.11 -2.02 11.65
N MET A 149 4.74 -2.83 12.52
CA MET A 149 5.17 -4.18 12.13
C MET A 149 3.92 -5.04 11.93
N HIS A 150 3.79 -5.68 10.77
CA HIS A 150 2.59 -6.44 10.44
C HIS A 150 2.84 -7.51 9.37
N ALA A 151 1.96 -8.52 9.34
CA ALA A 151 1.87 -9.52 8.28
C ALA A 151 0.39 -9.66 7.86
N TRP A 152 0.17 -10.23 6.66
CA TRP A 152 -1.17 -10.49 6.14
C TRP A 152 -1.31 -11.97 5.80
N GLU A 153 -2.35 -12.62 6.29
CA GLU A 153 -2.59 -14.04 6.06
C GLU A 153 -3.97 -14.29 5.46
N ASN A 154 -4.00 -14.88 4.26
CA ASN A 154 -5.22 -15.34 3.63
C ASN A 154 -5.46 -16.80 4.00
N ARG A 155 -6.34 -17.05 4.97
CA ARG A 155 -6.74 -18.42 5.39
C ARG A 155 -7.89 -19.01 4.58
N SER A 156 -8.34 -18.32 3.54
CA SER A 156 -9.47 -18.77 2.71
C SER A 156 -9.03 -19.62 1.52
N SER A 157 -10.00 -20.23 0.83
CA SER A 157 -9.79 -20.94 -0.44
C SER A 157 -9.78 -20.03 -1.66
N GLU A 158 -10.09 -18.74 -1.49
CA GLU A 158 -10.26 -17.76 -2.55
C GLU A 158 -9.18 -16.68 -2.47
N TRP A 159 -8.95 -15.98 -3.57
CA TRP A 159 -8.06 -14.82 -3.59
C TRP A 159 -8.68 -13.64 -2.84
N VAL A 160 -7.87 -12.93 -2.05
CA VAL A 160 -8.29 -11.74 -1.31
C VAL A 160 -7.64 -10.51 -1.93
N ARG A 161 -8.41 -9.46 -2.21
CA ARG A 161 -7.93 -8.19 -2.79
C ARG A 161 -8.12 -7.03 -1.84
N TRP A 162 -7.10 -6.18 -1.75
CA TRP A 162 -7.24 -4.82 -1.20
C TRP A 162 -6.50 -3.80 -2.07
N VAL A 163 -6.83 -2.53 -1.88
CA VAL A 163 -6.03 -1.40 -2.38
C VAL A 163 -5.28 -0.79 -1.21
N ALA A 164 -3.97 -0.64 -1.38
CA ALA A 164 -3.10 0.07 -0.45
C ALA A 164 -2.77 1.45 -1.02
N ILE A 165 -3.03 2.48 -0.22
CA ILE A 165 -2.57 3.85 -0.47
C ILE A 165 -1.45 4.11 0.53
N LEU A 166 -0.20 4.00 0.08
CA LEU A 166 0.98 4.22 0.91
C LEU A 166 1.45 5.66 0.74
N LEU A 167 1.55 6.39 1.83
CA LEU A 167 2.13 7.74 1.88
C LEU A 167 3.51 7.65 2.53
N GLY A 168 4.51 8.25 1.89
CA GLY A 168 5.86 8.37 2.45
C GLY A 168 5.80 9.07 3.81
N ALA A 169 6.45 8.48 4.81
CA ALA A 169 6.46 9.01 6.16
C ALA A 169 7.89 9.13 6.69
N GLU A 170 8.08 9.99 7.68
CA GLU A 170 9.30 9.99 8.47
C GLU A 170 9.50 8.64 9.17
N ARG A 171 10.75 8.34 9.55
CA ARG A 171 11.05 7.12 10.29
C ARG A 171 10.24 7.03 11.57
N ASN A 172 9.62 5.88 11.77
CA ASN A 172 8.84 5.59 12.97
C ASN A 172 9.73 5.71 14.21
N GLN A 173 9.23 6.42 15.20
CA GLN A 173 9.87 6.61 16.50
C GLN A 173 8.87 6.26 17.59
N VAL A 174 9.35 5.57 18.62
CA VAL A 174 8.56 5.21 19.80
C VAL A 174 9.26 5.75 21.05
N GLU A 175 8.44 6.19 22.00
CA GLU A 175 8.90 6.70 23.29
C GLU A 175 9.44 5.57 24.18
N VAL A 176 10.46 5.87 24.98
CA VAL A 176 11.01 4.96 25.98
C VAL A 176 10.24 5.13 27.27
N GLU A 177 9.54 4.08 27.73
CA GLU A 177 8.77 4.09 28.98
C GLU A 177 7.77 5.28 29.08
N GLY A 178 7.21 5.71 27.95
CA GLY A 178 6.28 6.85 27.88
C GLY A 178 6.93 8.23 28.04
N LYS A 179 8.26 8.32 27.98
CA LYS A 179 9.00 9.58 27.98
C LYS A 179 9.12 10.13 26.57
N ILE A 180 8.38 11.19 26.26
CA ILE A 180 8.34 11.81 24.93
C ILE A 180 9.72 12.26 24.43
N GLU A 181 10.60 12.67 25.34
CA GLU A 181 11.93 13.18 25.01
C GLU A 181 12.95 12.08 24.67
N GLU A 182 12.70 10.84 25.11
CA GLU A 182 13.56 9.69 24.85
C GLU A 182 12.89 8.80 23.80
N LYS A 183 13.41 8.79 22.57
CA LYS A 183 12.83 8.03 21.46
C LYS A 183 13.80 7.03 20.84
N VAL A 184 13.27 5.87 20.48
CA VAL A 184 13.98 4.86 19.67
C VAL A 184 13.46 4.92 18.24
N ILE A 185 14.38 5.07 17.30
CA ILE A 185 14.09 4.96 15.87
C ILE A 185 13.91 3.48 15.52
N LEU A 186 12.74 3.14 14.99
CA LEU A 186 12.44 1.79 14.54
C LEU A 186 13.06 1.56 13.16
N LYS A 187 13.67 0.39 12.99
CA LYS A 187 14.22 -0.04 11.70
C LYS A 187 13.13 -0.68 10.84
N ASP A 188 13.28 -0.53 9.53
CA ASP A 188 12.55 -1.31 8.55
C ASP A 188 12.90 -2.79 8.74
N PHE A 189 11.94 -3.66 8.44
CA PHE A 189 12.08 -5.09 8.66
C PHE A 189 11.30 -5.84 7.59
N PHE A 190 11.83 -6.97 7.15
CA PHE A 190 11.15 -7.95 6.28
C PHE A 190 11.61 -9.35 6.69
N GLY A 191 10.69 -10.23 7.10
CA GLY A 191 11.06 -11.59 7.52
C GLY A 191 9.98 -12.32 8.32
N LYS A 192 10.38 -13.42 8.97
CA LYS A 192 9.57 -14.13 9.97
C LYS A 192 9.86 -13.55 11.35
N TYR A 193 8.83 -13.44 12.20
CA TYR A 193 8.94 -12.68 13.44
C TYR A 193 8.76 -13.50 14.72
N ILE A 194 8.06 -14.65 14.68
CA ILE A 194 7.97 -15.55 15.83
C ILE A 194 8.89 -16.75 15.61
N GLY A 195 9.86 -16.91 16.50
CA GLY A 195 10.53 -18.19 16.80
C GLY A 195 11.01 -19.01 15.61
N ASP A 196 12.14 -18.64 15.03
CA ASP A 196 13.08 -19.67 14.61
C ASP A 196 13.82 -20.13 15.87
N GLU A 197 13.36 -21.26 16.44
CA GLU A 197 14.32 -22.34 16.66
C GLU A 197 14.03 -23.42 15.60
N ALA A 198 14.71 -23.29 14.46
CA ALA A 198 15.32 -24.38 13.70
C ALA A 198 16.20 -23.80 12.57
#